data_AF-A0A6M6JKB7-F1
#
_entry.id   AF-A0A6M6JKB7-F1
#
_cell.length_a   1.000
_cell.length_b   1.000
_cell.length_c   1.000
_cell.angle_alpha   90.00
_cell.angle_beta   90.00
_cell.angle_gamma   90.00
#
_symmetry.space_group_name_H-M   'P 1'
#
loop_
_entity.id
_entity.type
_entity.pdbx_description
1 polymer ?
#
loop_
_entity_poly.entity_id
_entity_poly.type
_entity_poly.pdbx_seq_one_letter_code
_entity_poly.pdbx_strand_id
1 'polypeptide(L)'
;MELARAKVPTYAFTHGNPKTACDALDRAGLRTYLRGVHSAEAIRAFKPPPRVYDWVCGEVDSAPERTALVAVHSWDVHGAVRAGLVGALATRLEGRVPAVVEPPHVSAPRVDLVVDRLLALPA
;
A
#
# COMPACT_ATOMS: atom_id res chain seq x y z
N MET A 1 -9.72 -10.29 5.32
CA MET A 1 -9.73 -11.45 6.22
C MET A 1 -8.49 -12.32 6.02
N GLU A 2 -8.05 -12.59 4.79
CA GLU A 2 -6.83 -13.37 4.54
C GLU A 2 -5.56 -12.81 5.21
N LEU A 3 -5.31 -11.50 5.12
CA LEU A 3 -4.16 -10.89 5.81
C LEU A 3 -4.21 -11.07 7.33
N ALA A 4 -5.38 -10.99 7.95
CA ALA A 4 -5.55 -11.24 9.37
C ALA A 4 -5.32 -12.72 9.73
N ARG A 5 -5.78 -13.65 8.89
CA ARG A 5 -5.52 -15.10 9.05
C ARG A 5 -4.03 -15.42 8.91
N ALA A 6 -3.35 -14.78 7.96
CA ALA A 6 -1.91 -14.86 7.77
C ALA A 6 -1.10 -14.07 8.81
N LYS A 7 -1.77 -13.40 9.76
CA LYS A 7 -1.16 -12.55 10.81
C LYS A 7 -0.27 -11.43 10.27
N VAL A 8 -0.56 -10.95 9.06
CA VAL A 8 0.13 -9.82 8.43
C VAL A 8 -0.46 -8.51 8.97
N PRO A 9 0.35 -7.64 9.62
CA PRO A 9 -0.08 -6.31 10.03
C PRO A 9 -0.51 -5.46 8.82
N THR A 10 -1.63 -4.76 8.92
CA THR A 10 -2.17 -3.93 7.84
C THR A 10 -2.42 -2.50 8.31
N TYR A 11 -2.09 -1.54 7.45
CA TYR A 11 -2.16 -0.12 7.73
C TYR A 11 -2.82 0.62 6.56
N ALA A 12 -3.51 1.73 6.82
CA ALA A 12 -3.87 2.66 5.76
C ALA A 12 -2.75 3.68 5.56
N PHE A 13 -2.46 4.03 4.32
CA PHE A 13 -1.42 4.99 3.97
C PHE A 13 -1.90 5.99 2.91
N THR A 14 -2.05 7.25 3.31
CA THR A 14 -2.68 8.31 2.49
C THR A 14 -1.78 9.54 2.33
N HIS A 15 -2.08 10.37 1.33
CA HIS A 15 -1.54 11.73 1.22
C HIS A 15 -2.35 12.76 2.01
N GLY A 16 -3.65 12.52 2.14
CA GLY A 16 -4.59 13.52 2.62
C GLY A 16 -4.69 13.57 4.13
N ASN A 17 -5.57 14.46 4.60
CA ASN A 17 -5.82 14.64 6.02
C ASN A 17 -6.16 13.30 6.70
N PRO A 18 -5.44 12.90 7.78
CA PRO A 18 -5.63 11.63 8.45
C PRO A 18 -7.06 11.47 8.99
N LYS A 19 -7.71 12.57 9.43
CA LYS A 19 -9.11 12.56 9.85
C LYS A 19 -10.04 12.11 8.72
N THR A 20 -9.81 12.59 7.50
CA THR A 20 -10.64 12.22 6.34
C THR A 20 -10.52 10.74 6.03
N ALA A 21 -9.30 10.18 6.11
CA ALA A 21 -9.07 8.75 5.93
C ALA A 21 -9.73 7.93 7.05
N CYS A 22 -9.58 8.34 8.32
CA CYS A 22 -10.23 7.69 9.45
C CYS A 22 -11.76 7.69 9.31
N ASP A 23 -12.38 8.84 9.02
CA ASP A 23 -13.83 8.96 8.85
C ASP A 23 -14.34 8.03 7.73
N ALA A 24 -13.62 7.95 6.60
CA ALA A 24 -13.98 7.06 5.50
C ALA A 24 -13.88 5.57 5.87
N LEU A 25 -12.83 5.20 6.60
CA LEU A 25 -12.63 3.83 7.10
C LEU A 25 -13.67 3.44 8.16
N ASP A 26 -14.04 4.37 9.03
CA ASP A 26 -15.09 4.15 10.05
C ASP A 26 -16.46 3.93 9.40
N ARG A 27 -16.83 4.78 8.42
CA ARG A 27 -18.09 4.60 7.67
C ARG A 27 -18.15 3.28 6.92
N ALA A 28 -17.00 2.79 6.44
CA ALA A 28 -16.90 1.50 5.77
C ALA A 28 -16.82 0.31 6.75
N GLY A 29 -16.72 0.55 8.06
CA GLY A 29 -16.50 -0.50 9.06
C GLY A 29 -15.14 -1.20 8.95
N LEU A 30 -14.15 -0.55 8.33
CA LEU A 30 -12.85 -1.13 8.01
C LEU A 30 -11.74 -0.74 9.01
N ARG A 31 -11.94 0.32 9.81
CA ARG A 31 -10.87 0.87 10.67
C ARG A 31 -10.34 -0.14 11.67
N THR A 32 -11.20 -1.00 12.23
CA THR A 32 -10.82 -2.01 13.23
C THR A 32 -9.95 -3.14 12.67
N TYR A 33 -9.86 -3.29 11.35
CA TYR A 33 -8.98 -4.28 10.71
C TYR A 33 -7.57 -3.74 10.46
N LEU A 34 -7.32 -2.45 10.72
CA LEU A 34 -6.05 -1.79 10.50
C LEU A 34 -5.37 -1.48 11.82
N ARG A 35 -4.06 -1.72 11.90
CA ARG A 35 -3.25 -1.36 13.08
C ARG A 35 -2.97 0.14 13.19
N GLY A 36 -3.11 0.87 12.09
CA GLY A 36 -2.88 2.30 12.06
C GLY A 36 -3.27 2.95 10.73
N VAL A 37 -3.35 4.28 10.75
CA VAL A 37 -3.57 5.14 9.58
C VAL A 37 -2.42 6.14 9.55
N HIS A 38 -1.59 6.08 8.52
CA HIS A 38 -0.45 6.97 8.32
C HIS A 38 -0.75 7.94 7.18
N SER A 39 -0.49 9.23 7.42
CA SER A 39 -0.61 10.26 6.40
C SER A 39 0.73 10.91 6.13
N ALA A 40 1.13 10.97 4.85
CA ALA A 40 2.32 11.67 4.41
C ALA A 40 2.25 13.20 4.63
N GLU A 41 1.07 13.73 4.99
CA GLU A 41 0.92 15.12 5.47
C GLU A 41 1.83 15.40 6.67
N ALA A 42 2.08 14.40 7.53
CA ALA A 42 2.96 14.51 8.70
C ALA A 42 4.39 14.95 8.35
N ILE A 43 4.88 14.54 7.17
CA ILE A 43 6.22 14.87 6.65
C ILE A 43 6.18 15.93 5.56
N ARG A 44 5.02 16.58 5.34
CA ARG A 44 4.80 17.62 4.31
C ARG A 44 5.29 17.19 2.93
N ALA A 45 5.00 15.94 2.56
CA ALA A 45 5.38 15.38 1.28
C ALA A 45 4.22 14.59 0.65
N PHE A 46 4.24 14.50 -0.67
CA PHE A 46 3.36 13.61 -1.44
C PHE A 46 4.22 12.52 -2.04
N LYS A 47 3.72 11.28 -2.11
CA LYS A 47 4.32 10.21 -2.92
C LYS A 47 4.39 10.67 -4.40
N PRO A 48 5.29 10.13 -5.24
CA PRO A 48 6.11 8.93 -5.07
C PRO A 48 7.60 9.09 -4.69
N PRO A 49 8.13 10.20 -4.12
CA PRO A 49 9.51 10.22 -3.65
C PRO A 49 9.79 9.12 -2.61
N PRO A 50 10.95 8.43 -2.68
CA PRO A 50 11.30 7.32 -1.78
C PRO A 50 11.13 7.63 -0.29
N ARG A 51 11.51 8.84 0.14
CA ARG A 51 11.41 9.31 1.53
C ARG A 51 10.02 9.12 2.17
N VAL A 52 8.96 9.11 1.36
CA VAL A 52 7.58 8.96 1.83
C VAL A 52 7.30 7.51 2.24
N TYR A 53 7.86 6.56 1.50
CA TYR A 53 7.78 5.13 1.80
C TYR A 53 8.76 4.73 2.91
N ASP A 54 9.97 5.30 2.90
CA ASP A 54 10.97 5.08 3.96
C ASP A 54 10.41 5.52 5.32
N TRP A 55 9.75 6.68 5.35
CA TRP A 55 9.11 7.20 6.55
C TRP A 55 8.04 6.23 7.09
N VAL A 56 7.09 5.78 6.26
CA VAL A 56 6.03 4.88 6.75
C VAL A 56 6.59 3.52 7.19
N CYS A 57 7.62 3.01 6.52
CA CYS A 57 8.33 1.80 6.93
C CYS A 57 8.96 1.95 8.33
N GLY A 58 9.56 3.11 8.62
CA GLY A 58 10.07 3.45 9.94
C GLY A 58 8.99 3.55 11.01
N GLU A 59 7.85 4.19 10.70
CA GLU A 59 6.72 4.31 11.63
C GLU A 59 6.11 2.96 12.02
N VAL A 60 6.15 1.97 11.13
CA VAL A 60 5.60 0.62 11.38
C VAL A 60 6.67 -0.41 11.79
N ASP A 61 7.92 0.02 11.96
CA ASP A 61 9.07 -0.83 12.29
C ASP A 61 9.20 -2.06 11.36
N SER A 62 9.18 -1.81 10.05
CA SER A 62 9.30 -2.85 9.03
C SER A 62 10.30 -2.47 7.95
N ALA A 63 11.17 -3.41 7.59
CA ALA A 63 12.11 -3.22 6.49
C ALA A 63 11.34 -3.06 5.15
N PRO A 64 11.78 -2.19 4.23
CA PRO A 64 11.16 -1.99 2.91
C PRO A 64 10.91 -3.31 2.17
N GLU A 65 11.90 -4.18 2.09
CA GLU A 65 11.86 -5.47 1.39
C GLU A 65 10.84 -6.46 1.98
N ARG A 66 10.40 -6.27 3.23
CA ARG A 66 9.33 -7.06 3.86
C ARG A 66 7.99 -6.33 3.95
N THR A 67 7.88 -5.18 3.29
CA THR A 67 6.70 -4.32 3.33
C THR A 67 6.09 -4.23 1.95
N ALA A 68 4.80 -4.54 1.84
CA ALA A 68 4.08 -4.44 0.57
C ALA A 68 3.21 -3.20 0.52
N LEU A 69 3.29 -2.43 -0.57
CA LEU A 69 2.29 -1.42 -0.89
C LEU A 69 1.25 -2.02 -1.84
N VAL A 70 -0.01 -2.05 -1.40
CA VAL A 70 -1.16 -2.37 -2.26
C VAL A 70 -1.86 -1.09 -2.66
N ALA A 71 -1.93 -0.80 -3.96
CA ALA A 71 -2.64 0.36 -4.48
C ALA A 71 -3.42 0.04 -5.76
N VAL A 72 -4.28 0.96 -6.17
CA VAL A 72 -4.95 0.93 -7.48
C VAL A 72 -4.25 1.80 -8.52
N HIS A 73 -3.27 2.61 -8.10
CA HIS A 73 -2.57 3.56 -8.95
C HIS A 73 -1.13 3.12 -9.24
N SER A 74 -0.78 3.03 -10.51
CA SER A 74 0.53 2.55 -10.94
C SER A 74 1.66 3.48 -10.51
N TRP A 75 1.41 4.79 -10.42
CA TRP A 75 2.40 5.76 -9.95
C TRP A 75 2.76 5.57 -8.46
N ASP A 76 1.82 5.08 -7.64
CA ASP A 76 2.07 4.84 -6.21
C ASP A 76 2.87 3.56 -6.04
N VAL A 77 2.48 2.51 -6.77
CA VAL A 77 3.24 1.26 -6.82
C VAL A 77 4.65 1.47 -7.36
N HIS A 78 4.80 2.30 -8.40
CA HIS A 78 6.09 2.71 -8.93
C HIS A 78 7.01 3.29 -7.86
N GLY A 79 6.52 4.24 -7.07
CA GLY A 79 7.28 4.87 -6.00
C GLY A 79 7.70 3.86 -4.93
N ALA A 80 6.78 2.99 -4.53
CA ALA A 80 7.07 1.94 -3.56
C ALA A 80 8.15 0.96 -4.05
N VAL A 81 8.04 0.48 -5.30
CA VAL A 81 9.05 -0.43 -5.89
C VAL A 81 10.41 0.26 -5.94
N ARG A 82 10.47 1.54 -6.35
CA ARG A 82 11.73 2.30 -6.37
C ARG A 82 12.32 2.57 -4.98
N ALA A 83 11.49 2.53 -3.93
CA ALA A 83 11.92 2.61 -2.55
C ALA A 83 12.27 1.24 -1.93
N GLY A 84 12.21 0.14 -2.70
CA GLY A 84 12.56 -1.20 -2.23
C GLY A 84 11.40 -2.00 -1.64
N LEU A 85 10.16 -1.49 -1.70
CA LEU A 85 8.98 -2.21 -1.22
C LEU A 85 8.46 -3.21 -2.25
N VAL A 86 7.73 -4.22 -1.75
CA VAL A 86 6.95 -5.12 -2.61
C VAL A 86 5.72 -4.37 -3.15
N GLY A 87 5.82 -3.88 -4.39
CA GLY A 87 4.70 -3.24 -5.08
C GLY A 87 3.60 -4.21 -5.56
N ALA A 88 2.34 -3.90 -5.25
CA ALA A 88 1.18 -4.68 -5.65
C ALA A 88 0.04 -3.82 -6.19
N LEU A 89 -0.49 -4.17 -7.37
CA LEU A 89 -1.44 -3.33 -8.11
C LEU A 89 -2.78 -4.02 -8.36
N ALA A 90 -3.85 -3.40 -7.88
CA ALA A 90 -5.22 -3.76 -8.25
C ALA A 90 -5.66 -3.00 -9.52
N THR A 91 -5.85 -3.71 -10.64
CA THR A 91 -5.90 -3.08 -11.98
C THR A 91 -7.32 -2.72 -12.47
N ARG A 92 -8.38 -2.95 -11.68
CA ARG A 92 -9.78 -2.85 -12.12
C ARG A 92 -10.12 -1.59 -12.93
N LEU A 93 -9.61 -0.44 -12.48
CA LEU A 93 -9.93 0.88 -13.02
C LEU A 93 -8.70 1.64 -13.54
N GLU A 94 -7.50 1.08 -13.37
CA GLU A 94 -6.25 1.74 -13.78
C GLU A 94 -6.07 1.73 -15.31
N GLY A 95 -6.75 0.80 -16.01
CA GLY A 95 -6.63 0.64 -17.45
C GLY A 95 -5.26 0.03 -17.81
N ARG A 96 -4.46 0.76 -18.60
CA ARG A 96 -3.13 0.30 -19.03
C ARG A 96 -2.05 0.87 -18.12
N VAL A 97 -1.28 0.00 -17.47
CA VAL A 97 -0.06 0.38 -16.75
C VAL A 97 0.96 0.93 -17.75
N PRO A 98 1.42 2.18 -17.61
CA PRO A 98 2.41 2.77 -18.51
C PRO A 98 3.74 2.00 -18.48
N ALA A 99 4.41 1.87 -19.62
CA ALA A 99 5.73 1.21 -19.67
C ALA A 99 6.85 1.99 -18.94
N VAL A 100 6.60 3.25 -18.57
CA VAL A 100 7.56 4.11 -17.86
C VAL A 100 7.61 3.83 -16.36
N VAL A 101 6.62 3.12 -15.80
CA VAL A 101 6.64 2.77 -14.39
C VAL A 101 7.32 1.42 -14.17
N GLU A 102 8.08 1.33 -13.08
CA GLU A 102 8.51 0.04 -12.53
C GLU A 102 7.32 -0.93 -12.41
N PRO A 103 7.48 -2.19 -12.86
CA PRO A 103 6.40 -3.16 -12.83
C PRO A 103 6.07 -3.55 -11.37
N PRO A 104 4.78 -3.76 -11.04
CA PRO A 104 4.43 -4.37 -9.77
C PRO A 104 4.95 -5.81 -9.69
N HIS A 105 5.35 -6.26 -8.50
CA HIS A 105 5.66 -7.68 -8.25
C HIS A 105 4.40 -8.55 -8.41
N VAL A 106 3.25 -8.00 -8.02
CA VAL A 106 1.95 -8.66 -8.13
C VAL A 106 0.92 -7.70 -8.72
N SER A 107 0.17 -8.16 -9.71
CA SER A 107 -1.02 -7.43 -10.18
C SER A 107 -2.21 -8.36 -10.35
N ALA A 108 -3.41 -7.86 -10.11
CA ALA A 108 -4.67 -8.57 -10.41
C ALA A 108 -5.85 -7.58 -10.54
N PRO A 109 -6.96 -7.96 -11.19
CA PRO A 109 -8.11 -7.06 -11.36
C PRO A 109 -8.83 -6.67 -10.06
N ARG A 110 -8.59 -7.34 -8.93
CA ARG A 110 -9.27 -7.08 -7.66
C ARG A 110 -8.32 -7.23 -6.49
N VAL A 111 -8.59 -6.51 -5.40
CA VAL A 111 -7.72 -6.45 -4.22
C VAL A 111 -7.59 -7.80 -3.49
N ASP A 112 -8.64 -8.61 -3.45
CA ASP A 112 -8.60 -9.97 -2.89
C ASP A 112 -7.60 -10.85 -3.66
N LEU A 113 -7.66 -10.83 -5.00
CA LEU A 113 -6.71 -11.59 -5.83
C LEU A 113 -5.27 -11.06 -5.73
N VAL A 114 -5.10 -9.76 -5.51
CA VAL A 114 -3.78 -9.18 -5.23
C VAL A 114 -3.23 -9.72 -3.92
N VAL A 115 -4.06 -9.76 -2.87
CA VAL A 115 -3.68 -10.28 -1.55
C VAL A 115 -3.31 -11.76 -1.63
N ASP A 116 -4.10 -12.58 -2.33
CA ASP A 116 -3.81 -14.01 -2.50
C ASP A 116 -2.45 -14.23 -3.15
N ARG A 117 -2.17 -13.48 -4.23
CA ARG A 117 -0.89 -13.55 -4.95
C ARG A 117 0.29 -13.03 -4.13
N LEU A 118 0.08 -11.99 -3.33
CA LEU A 118 1.09 -11.46 -2.41
C LEU A 118 1.48 -12.49 -1.35
N LEU A 119 0.50 -13.15 -0.74
CA LEU A 119 0.74 -14.19 0.27
C LEU A 119 1.39 -15.45 -0.31
N ALA A 120 1.31 -15.65 -1.62
CA ALA A 120 1.95 -16.75 -2.34
C ALA A 120 3.39 -16.42 -2.81
N LEU A 121 3.90 -15.21 -2.57
CA LEU A 121 5.29 -14.88 -2.87
C LEU A 121 6.23 -15.69 -1.95
N PRO A 122 7.42 -16.08 -2.46
CA PRO A 122 8.45 -16.68 -1.60
C PRO A 122 8.87 -15.69 -0.51
N ALA A 123 9.18 -16.24 0.67
CA ALA A 123 9.71 -15.48 1.80
C ALA A 123 11.15 -15.01 1.57
#